data_AF-A0A8H7D6T0-F1
#
_entry.id   AF-A0A8H7D6T0-F1
#
_cell.length_a   1.000
_cell.length_b   1.000
_cell.length_c   1.000
_cell.angle_alpha   90.00
_cell.angle_beta   90.00
_cell.angle_gamma   90.00
#
_symmetry.space_group_name_H-M   'P 1'
#
loop_
_entity.id
_entity.type
_entity.pdbx_description
1 polymer ?
#
loop_
_entity_poly.entity_id
_entity_poly.type
_entity_poly.pdbx_seq_one_letter_code
_entity_poly.pdbx_strand_id
1 'polypeptide(L)'
;MTDPVADKSGFLKMYMSGHPDTLVAYAKWYGKVKEPITGAEMSAIDSKSMTLTCSLKDGNKKVVRVVLDPPLSGYDDVKPRLLEMKALAQEGLGMIKLPILSTLDFPTRAVLTTTFIPAVLIIYTCAFPYYSAWLPAPSSPFASTAPLFAPARFVAAHLPGPFLTFMWAGMMTTHVVEALWVWSLARKHAGNFTVGAGYVLGTLAFGVPVLQDLRRRIQAARIESVMKIQ
;
A
#
# COMPACT_ATOMS: atom_id res chain seq x y z
N MET A 1 -2.92 -18.97 23.22
CA MET A 1 -2.14 -17.71 23.27
C MET A 1 -3.10 -16.61 23.68
N THR A 2 -2.74 -15.85 24.70
CA THR A 2 -3.49 -14.65 25.10
C THR A 2 -3.35 -13.58 24.02
N ASP A 3 -4.41 -12.81 23.77
CA ASP A 3 -4.39 -11.75 22.76
C ASP A 3 -3.53 -10.58 23.28
N PRO A 4 -2.41 -10.22 22.60
CA PRO A 4 -1.44 -9.26 23.10
C PRO A 4 -1.99 -7.83 23.22
N VAL A 5 -3.09 -7.54 22.53
CA VAL A 5 -3.78 -6.24 22.56
C VAL A 5 -4.83 -6.24 23.66
N ALA A 6 -5.58 -7.34 23.82
CA ALA A 6 -6.64 -7.46 24.82
C ALA A 6 -6.12 -7.28 26.25
N ASP A 7 -4.92 -7.78 26.54
CA ASP A 7 -4.25 -7.62 27.85
C ASP A 7 -4.02 -6.15 28.23
N LYS A 8 -3.92 -5.26 27.23
CA LYS A 8 -3.72 -3.81 27.41
C LYS A 8 -4.97 -2.98 27.11
N SER A 9 -6.13 -3.64 26.96
CA SER A 9 -7.40 -2.99 26.58
C SER A 9 -7.84 -1.90 27.56
N GLY A 10 -7.55 -2.04 28.86
CA GLY A 10 -7.87 -1.02 29.87
C GLY A 10 -7.18 0.33 29.62
N PHE A 11 -5.88 0.31 29.31
CA PHE A 11 -5.13 1.51 28.95
C PHE A 11 -5.64 2.14 27.66
N LEU A 12 -5.92 1.31 26.65
CA LEU A 12 -6.44 1.77 25.36
C LEU A 12 -7.83 2.39 25.49
N LYS A 13 -8.69 1.82 26.32
CA LYS A 13 -10.01 2.38 26.64
C LYS A 13 -9.88 3.76 27.28
N MET A 14 -8.98 3.91 28.26
CA MET A 14 -8.72 5.20 28.91
C MET A 14 -8.11 6.22 27.95
N TYR A 15 -7.22 5.80 27.06
CA TYR A 15 -6.68 6.68 26.02
C TYR A 15 -7.79 7.16 25.06
N MET A 16 -8.66 6.25 24.63
CA MET A 16 -9.73 6.55 23.67
C MET A 16 -10.89 7.35 24.28
N SER A 17 -11.09 7.35 25.60
CA SER A 17 -12.09 8.22 26.23
C SER A 17 -11.77 9.72 26.07
N GLY A 18 -10.50 10.07 25.85
CA GLY A 18 -10.08 11.42 25.46
C GLY A 18 -10.36 11.78 24.00
N HIS A 19 -10.93 10.85 23.21
CA HIS A 19 -11.19 11.02 21.78
C HIS A 19 -12.63 10.63 21.38
N PRO A 20 -13.67 11.19 22.03
CA PRO A 20 -15.07 10.78 21.82
C PRO A 20 -15.53 10.95 20.37
N ASP A 21 -15.13 12.03 19.69
CA ASP A 21 -15.49 12.26 18.29
C ASP A 21 -14.95 11.19 17.34
N THR A 22 -13.78 10.63 17.67
CA THR A 22 -13.16 9.54 16.90
C THR A 22 -13.98 8.26 17.05
N LEU A 23 -14.47 7.97 18.27
CA LEU A 23 -15.30 6.81 18.53
C LEU A 23 -16.66 6.91 17.81
N VAL A 24 -17.26 8.11 17.77
CA VAL A 24 -18.48 8.37 16.99
C VAL A 24 -18.23 8.18 15.50
N ALA A 25 -17.10 8.68 14.98
CA ALA A 25 -16.73 8.47 13.58
C ALA A 25 -16.56 6.98 13.23
N TYR A 26 -15.94 6.19 14.12
CA TYR A 26 -15.82 4.74 13.93
C TYR A 26 -17.16 4.03 13.91
N ALA A 27 -18.05 4.36 14.86
CA ALA A 27 -19.38 3.76 14.91
C ALA A 27 -20.18 4.04 13.64
N LYS A 28 -20.16 5.28 13.14
CA LYS A 28 -20.85 5.65 11.89
C LYS A 28 -20.22 5.01 10.66
N TRP A 29 -18.90 5.12 10.51
CA TRP A 29 -18.21 4.72 9.28
C TRP A 29 -18.00 3.21 9.17
N TYR A 30 -17.45 2.58 10.20
CA TYR A 30 -17.14 1.14 10.20
C TYR A 30 -18.29 0.33 10.77
N GLY A 31 -18.91 0.82 11.84
CA GLY A 31 -20.08 0.19 12.46
C GLY A 31 -21.38 0.35 11.68
N LYS A 32 -21.40 1.20 10.65
CA LYS A 32 -22.56 1.52 9.79
C LYS A 32 -23.81 1.93 10.59
N VAL A 33 -23.61 2.55 11.75
CA VAL A 33 -24.70 3.11 12.56
C VAL A 33 -25.24 4.34 11.85
N LYS A 34 -26.51 4.28 11.42
CA LYS A 34 -27.18 5.37 10.71
C LYS A 34 -27.89 6.33 11.65
N GLU A 35 -28.21 5.85 12.85
CA GLU A 35 -28.92 6.59 13.86
C GLU A 35 -28.08 7.77 14.40
N PRO A 36 -28.72 8.87 14.82
CA PRO A 36 -28.00 10.00 15.38
C PRO A 36 -27.41 9.64 16.76
N ILE A 37 -26.10 9.50 16.79
CA ILE A 37 -25.30 9.22 18.00
C ILE A 37 -25.02 10.54 18.75
N THR A 38 -25.21 10.55 20.06
CA THR A 38 -24.84 11.65 20.97
C THR A 38 -23.47 11.46 21.60
N GLY A 39 -23.03 10.21 21.78
CA GLY A 39 -21.70 9.87 22.27
C GLY A 39 -21.36 8.41 22.01
N ALA A 40 -20.07 8.08 22.06
CA ALA A 40 -19.59 6.71 21.91
C ALA A 40 -18.43 6.44 22.87
N GLU A 41 -18.42 5.24 23.45
CA GLU A 41 -17.38 4.78 24.36
C GLU A 41 -16.81 3.45 23.88
N MET A 42 -15.50 3.26 24.02
CA MET A 42 -14.87 1.96 23.76
C MET A 42 -15.07 1.06 24.98
N SER A 43 -15.64 -0.14 24.79
CA SER A 43 -15.83 -1.10 25.88
C SER A 43 -14.73 -2.16 25.93
N ALA A 44 -14.25 -2.61 24.77
CA ALA A 44 -13.16 -3.58 24.64
C ALA A 44 -12.42 -3.41 23.30
N ILE A 45 -11.18 -3.87 23.23
CA ILE A 45 -10.40 -3.98 21.99
C ILE A 45 -9.55 -5.24 22.07
N ASP A 46 -9.46 -5.95 20.94
CA ASP A 46 -8.63 -7.12 20.73
C ASP A 46 -7.86 -6.97 19.41
N SER A 47 -7.06 -7.96 19.04
CA SER A 47 -6.23 -7.91 17.83
C SER A 47 -7.05 -7.83 16.54
N LYS A 48 -8.35 -8.19 16.56
CA LYS A 48 -9.21 -8.31 15.38
C LYS A 48 -10.33 -7.27 15.33
N SER A 49 -10.71 -6.69 16.46
CA SER A 49 -11.89 -5.84 16.57
C SER A 49 -11.85 -4.93 17.79
N MET A 50 -12.58 -3.81 17.72
CA MET A 50 -12.96 -3.03 18.89
C MET A 50 -14.47 -3.06 19.07
N THR A 51 -14.92 -3.04 20.32
CA THR A 51 -16.33 -2.95 20.68
C THR A 51 -16.62 -1.55 21.20
N LEU A 52 -17.64 -0.91 20.61
CA LEU A 52 -18.09 0.43 20.93
C LEU A 52 -19.51 0.39 21.48
N THR A 53 -19.77 1.14 22.54
CA THR A 53 -21.11 1.40 23.04
C THR A 53 -21.52 2.81 22.64
N CYS A 54 -22.52 2.92 21.77
CA CYS A 54 -23.02 4.18 21.25
C CYS A 54 -24.27 4.60 22.01
N SER A 55 -24.30 5.83 22.52
CA SER A 55 -25.50 6.46 23.07
C SER A 55 -26.25 7.15 21.94
N LEU A 56 -27.51 6.76 21.72
CA LEU A 56 -28.39 7.35 20.72
C LEU A 56 -29.15 8.55 21.31
N LYS A 57 -29.68 9.43 20.44
CA LYS A 57 -30.49 10.59 20.89
C LYS A 57 -31.72 10.18 21.69
N ASP A 58 -32.26 9.02 21.41
CA ASP A 58 -33.45 8.41 22.03
C ASP A 58 -33.15 7.79 23.41
N GLY A 59 -31.93 7.97 23.94
CA GLY A 59 -31.49 7.46 25.25
C GLY A 59 -31.05 6.00 25.24
N ASN A 60 -31.32 5.27 24.15
CA ASN A 60 -30.91 3.88 23.97
C ASN A 60 -29.41 3.74 23.76
N LYS A 61 -28.84 2.63 24.26
CA LYS A 61 -27.44 2.26 24.02
C LYS A 61 -27.37 1.14 22.97
N LYS A 62 -26.50 1.30 21.99
CA LYS A 62 -26.27 0.31 20.92
C LYS A 62 -24.81 -0.15 20.95
N VAL A 63 -24.60 -1.45 21.09
CA VAL A 63 -23.26 -2.05 21.05
C VAL A 63 -22.91 -2.40 19.61
N VAL A 64 -21.72 -1.99 19.17
CA VAL A 64 -21.26 -2.09 17.79
C VAL A 64 -19.85 -2.64 17.78
N ARG A 65 -19.62 -3.68 16.98
CA ARG A 65 -18.30 -4.26 16.80
C ARG A 65 -17.69 -3.75 15.51
N VAL A 66 -16.56 -3.07 15.62
CA VAL A 66 -15.78 -2.53 14.51
C VAL A 66 -14.60 -3.47 14.26
N VAL A 67 -14.54 -4.04 13.06
CA VAL A 67 -13.48 -4.98 12.65
C VAL A 67 -12.22 -4.22 12.24
N LEU A 68 -11.05 -4.72 12.65
CA LEU A 68 -9.73 -4.21 12.28
C LEU A 68 -9.19 -5.04 11.11
N ASP A 69 -9.10 -4.44 9.91
CA ASP A 69 -8.57 -5.11 8.70
C ASP A 69 -7.46 -4.29 8.00
N PRO A 70 -6.17 -4.64 8.15
CA PRO A 70 -5.69 -5.91 8.73
C PRO A 70 -5.81 -5.98 10.26
N PRO A 71 -5.81 -7.20 10.83
CA PRO A 71 -5.67 -7.41 12.27
C PRO A 71 -4.36 -6.83 12.79
N LEU A 72 -4.35 -6.45 14.06
CA LEU A 72 -3.16 -6.00 14.77
C LEU A 72 -2.24 -7.18 15.04
N SER A 73 -0.94 -7.03 14.77
CA SER A 73 0.04 -8.07 15.10
C SER A 73 0.52 -7.97 16.56
N GLY A 74 0.41 -6.78 17.15
CA GLY A 74 0.74 -6.51 18.54
C GLY A 74 0.31 -5.12 19.01
N TYR A 75 0.68 -4.79 20.24
CA TYR A 75 0.31 -3.52 20.88
C TYR A 75 0.89 -2.29 20.16
N ASP A 76 2.10 -2.40 19.61
CA ASP A 76 2.79 -1.29 18.94
C ASP A 76 2.07 -0.86 17.65
N ASP A 77 1.30 -1.76 17.04
CA ASP A 77 0.49 -1.47 15.85
C ASP A 77 -0.82 -0.73 16.17
N VAL A 78 -1.27 -0.75 17.44
CA VAL A 78 -2.58 -0.19 17.81
C VAL A 78 -2.67 1.29 17.46
N LYS A 79 -1.67 2.07 17.87
CA LYS A 79 -1.66 3.52 17.66
C LYS A 79 -1.67 3.91 16.17
N PRO A 80 -0.73 3.45 15.32
CA PRO A 80 -0.75 3.81 13.90
C PRO A 80 -2.04 3.32 13.23
N ARG A 81 -2.56 2.16 13.64
CA ARG A 81 -3.79 1.62 13.08
C ARG A 81 -5.02 2.46 13.40
N LEU A 82 -5.18 2.87 14.66
CA LEU A 82 -6.29 3.74 15.05
C LEU A 82 -6.17 5.11 14.36
N LEU A 83 -4.98 5.69 14.23
CA LEU A 83 -4.84 6.96 13.50
C LEU A 83 -5.24 6.84 12.03
N GLU A 84 -4.86 5.75 11.36
CA GLU A 84 -5.29 5.46 9.99
C GLU A 84 -6.82 5.31 9.90
N MET A 85 -7.41 4.51 10.79
CA MET A 85 -8.86 4.32 10.83
C MET A 85 -9.60 5.64 11.06
N LYS A 86 -9.07 6.51 11.92
CA LYS A 86 -9.64 7.82 12.21
C LYS A 86 -9.68 8.65 10.94
N ALA A 87 -8.57 8.69 10.21
CA ALA A 87 -8.50 9.44 8.96
C ALA A 87 -9.48 8.93 7.91
N LEU A 88 -9.55 7.61 7.71
CA LEU A 88 -10.48 7.02 6.75
C LEU A 88 -11.95 7.25 7.14
N ALA A 89 -12.28 7.15 8.44
CA ALA A 89 -13.62 7.40 8.92
C ALA A 89 -14.03 8.87 8.74
N GLN A 90 -13.15 9.80 9.10
CA GLN A 90 -13.43 11.23 8.96
C GLN A 90 -13.48 11.67 7.49
N GLU A 91 -12.61 11.13 6.63
CA GLU A 91 -12.65 11.37 5.17
C GLU A 91 -13.96 10.83 4.58
N GLY A 92 -14.33 9.59 4.92
CA GLY A 92 -15.54 8.94 4.44
C GLY A 92 -16.83 9.61 4.91
N LEU A 93 -16.81 10.25 6.08
CA LEU A 93 -17.91 11.05 6.61
C LEU A 93 -17.89 12.51 6.13
N GLY A 94 -16.92 12.91 5.30
CA GLY A 94 -16.79 14.27 4.79
C GLY A 94 -16.36 15.30 5.84
N MET A 95 -15.82 14.86 6.99
CA MET A 95 -15.33 15.74 8.06
C MET A 95 -13.97 16.36 7.72
N ILE A 96 -13.21 15.74 6.82
CA ILE A 96 -11.92 16.23 6.34
C ILE A 96 -11.87 16.21 4.81
N LYS A 97 -11.11 17.14 4.22
CA LYS A 97 -10.89 17.16 2.77
C LYS A 97 -9.96 16.01 2.36
N LEU A 98 -10.16 15.48 1.15
CA LEU A 98 -9.25 14.49 0.58
C LEU A 98 -7.82 15.05 0.53
N PRO A 99 -6.81 14.27 0.93
CA PRO A 99 -5.42 14.71 0.84
C PRO A 99 -5.01 14.82 -0.62
N ILE A 100 -4.33 15.91 -0.91
CA ILE A 100 -3.81 16.23 -2.24
C ILE A 100 -2.29 16.20 -2.19
N LEU A 101 -1.68 15.36 -3.01
CA LEU A 101 -0.24 15.32 -3.23
C LEU A 101 0.15 16.38 -4.26
N SER A 102 0.88 17.40 -3.83
CA SER A 102 1.34 18.50 -4.69
C SER A 102 2.71 18.26 -5.31
N THR A 103 3.51 17.35 -4.76
CA THR A 103 4.88 17.07 -5.19
C THR A 103 5.04 15.61 -5.61
N LEU A 104 5.85 15.38 -6.64
CA LEU A 104 6.37 14.06 -6.97
C LEU A 104 7.60 13.81 -6.11
N ASP A 105 7.62 12.70 -5.39
CA ASP A 105 8.80 12.20 -4.69
C ASP A 105 9.09 10.82 -5.22
N PHE A 106 10.33 10.60 -5.64
CA PHE A 106 10.72 9.38 -6.31
C PHE A 106 11.49 8.50 -5.34
N PRO A 107 11.06 7.25 -5.07
CA PRO A 107 11.68 6.41 -4.07
C PRO A 107 12.98 5.77 -4.59
N THR A 108 14.00 6.60 -4.86
CA THR A 108 15.26 6.25 -5.54
C THR A 108 15.91 5.02 -4.93
N ARG A 109 15.99 4.94 -3.59
CA ARG A 109 16.60 3.79 -2.92
C ARG A 109 15.82 2.50 -3.20
N ALA A 110 14.49 2.52 -3.07
CA ALA A 110 13.66 1.35 -3.31
C ALA A 110 13.73 0.93 -4.77
N VAL A 111 13.63 1.88 -5.71
CA VAL A 111 13.76 1.63 -7.15
C VAL A 111 15.11 1.05 -7.50
N LEU A 112 16.19 1.59 -6.94
CA LEU A 112 17.54 1.11 -7.19
C LEU A 112 17.69 -0.35 -6.76
N THR A 113 17.25 -0.69 -5.54
CA THR A 113 17.45 -2.03 -4.97
C THR A 113 16.49 -3.08 -5.50
N THR A 114 15.24 -2.72 -5.78
CA THR A 114 14.19 -3.68 -6.11
C THR A 114 13.85 -3.73 -7.61
N THR A 115 14.21 -2.71 -8.39
CA THR A 115 13.95 -2.69 -9.83
C THR A 115 15.25 -2.60 -10.63
N PHE A 116 16.07 -1.56 -10.42
CA PHE A 116 17.21 -1.27 -11.30
C PHE A 116 18.27 -2.38 -11.27
N ILE A 117 18.74 -2.78 -10.08
CA ILE A 117 19.74 -3.86 -9.95
C ILE A 117 19.21 -5.17 -10.55
N PRO A 118 17.99 -5.66 -10.19
CA PRO A 118 17.41 -6.84 -10.83
C PRO A 118 17.24 -6.70 -12.34
N ALA A 119 16.79 -5.55 -12.84
CA ALA A 119 16.62 -5.31 -14.27
C ALA A 119 17.96 -5.39 -15.02
N VAL A 120 19.04 -4.81 -14.47
CA VAL A 120 20.38 -4.93 -15.04
C VAL A 120 20.83 -6.40 -15.08
N LEU A 121 20.61 -7.16 -14.00
CA LEU A 121 20.95 -8.58 -13.95
C LEU A 121 20.12 -9.42 -14.94
N ILE A 122 18.83 -9.15 -15.06
CA ILE A 122 17.93 -9.81 -16.01
C ILE A 122 18.34 -9.47 -17.45
N ILE A 123 18.62 -8.20 -17.76
CA ILE A 123 19.10 -7.78 -19.09
C ILE A 123 20.45 -8.44 -19.39
N TYR A 124 21.39 -8.45 -18.44
CA TYR A 124 22.68 -9.09 -18.60
C TYR A 124 22.55 -10.61 -18.88
N THR A 125 21.66 -11.31 -18.18
CA THR A 125 21.43 -12.75 -18.35
C THR A 125 20.58 -13.10 -19.57
N CYS A 126 19.68 -12.21 -20.01
CA CYS A 126 18.71 -12.50 -21.07
C CYS A 126 19.03 -11.84 -22.41
N ALA A 127 19.74 -10.72 -22.48
CA ALA A 127 20.04 -10.04 -23.74
C ALA A 127 21.36 -10.50 -24.37
N PHE A 128 22.35 -10.84 -23.52
CA PHE A 128 23.70 -11.16 -23.98
C PHE A 128 23.85 -12.55 -24.62
N PRO A 129 23.21 -13.63 -24.11
CA PRO A 129 23.25 -14.93 -24.79
C PRO A 129 22.19 -15.09 -25.89
N TYR A 130 21.18 -14.20 -25.96
CA TYR A 130 19.91 -14.46 -26.66
C TYR A 130 19.71 -13.75 -28.00
N TYR A 131 20.69 -12.97 -28.48
CA TYR A 131 20.74 -12.62 -29.93
C TYR A 131 20.87 -13.87 -30.84
N SER A 132 21.05 -15.07 -30.25
CA SER A 132 21.17 -16.37 -30.93
C SER A 132 19.88 -17.20 -30.98
N ALA A 133 18.77 -16.76 -30.37
CA ALA A 133 17.55 -17.58 -30.30
C ALA A 133 16.48 -17.21 -31.34
N TRP A 134 16.60 -16.03 -31.96
CA TRP A 134 15.81 -15.61 -33.12
C TRP A 134 16.57 -15.75 -34.46
N LEU A 135 17.85 -16.13 -34.40
CA LEU A 135 18.73 -16.34 -35.55
C LEU A 135 19.49 -17.66 -35.36
N PRO A 136 19.52 -18.57 -36.35
CA PRO A 136 20.22 -19.85 -36.22
C PRO A 136 21.69 -19.67 -35.81
N ALA A 137 22.13 -20.57 -34.93
CA ALA A 137 23.17 -20.33 -33.93
C ALA A 137 24.64 -20.14 -34.36
N PRO A 138 25.17 -20.41 -35.57
CA PRO A 138 26.62 -20.35 -35.71
C PRO A 138 27.19 -18.94 -35.99
N SER A 139 26.37 -17.88 -36.08
CA SER A 139 26.85 -16.58 -36.58
C SER A 139 26.60 -15.36 -35.69
N SER A 140 26.13 -15.51 -34.44
CA SER A 140 25.97 -14.34 -33.56
C SER A 140 27.34 -13.72 -33.25
N PRO A 141 27.65 -12.50 -33.75
CA PRO A 141 28.93 -11.84 -33.51
C PRO A 141 29.07 -11.38 -32.04
N PHE A 142 28.06 -11.62 -31.21
CA PHE A 142 27.99 -11.25 -29.81
C PHE A 142 28.17 -12.43 -28.85
N ALA A 143 28.41 -13.65 -29.36
CA ALA A 143 28.75 -14.82 -28.57
C ALA A 143 30.17 -14.70 -28.00
N SER A 144 30.36 -13.78 -27.04
CA SER A 144 31.64 -13.62 -26.36
C SER A 144 31.92 -14.82 -25.47
N THR A 145 33.11 -15.42 -25.63
CA THR A 145 33.63 -16.49 -24.77
C THR A 145 34.24 -15.94 -23.47
N ALA A 146 34.28 -14.62 -23.29
CA ALA A 146 34.90 -14.00 -22.11
C ALA A 146 34.32 -14.57 -20.79
N PRO A 147 35.15 -14.77 -19.75
CA PRO A 147 34.70 -15.30 -18.46
C PRO A 147 33.61 -14.46 -17.80
N LEU A 148 33.59 -13.15 -18.06
CA LEU A 148 32.58 -12.23 -17.57
C LEU A 148 31.16 -12.63 -17.98
N PHE A 149 30.95 -13.39 -19.06
CA PHE A 149 29.63 -13.84 -19.53
C PHE A 149 29.28 -15.28 -19.13
N ALA A 150 30.14 -15.97 -18.36
CA ALA A 150 29.88 -17.34 -17.94
C ALA A 150 28.54 -17.51 -17.18
N PRO A 151 28.13 -16.61 -16.26
CA PRO A 151 26.83 -16.71 -15.61
C PRO A 151 25.65 -16.59 -16.58
N ALA A 152 25.69 -15.66 -17.53
CA ALA A 152 24.64 -15.49 -18.53
C ALA A 152 24.51 -16.74 -19.43
N ARG A 153 25.64 -17.33 -19.85
CA ARG A 153 25.66 -18.60 -20.60
C ARG A 153 25.07 -19.75 -19.80
N PHE A 154 25.40 -19.84 -18.51
CA PHE A 154 24.83 -20.86 -17.63
C PHE A 154 23.30 -20.75 -17.55
N VAL A 155 22.77 -19.54 -17.36
CA VAL A 155 21.31 -19.31 -17.32
C VAL A 155 20.65 -19.69 -18.65
N ALA A 156 21.22 -19.26 -19.78
CA ALA A 156 20.68 -19.56 -21.10
C ALA A 156 20.70 -21.05 -21.45
N ALA A 157 21.68 -21.81 -20.96
CA ALA A 157 21.74 -23.26 -21.16
C ALA A 157 20.63 -24.03 -20.40
N HIS A 158 20.06 -23.43 -19.35
CA HIS A 158 19.06 -24.08 -18.50
C HIS A 158 17.65 -23.48 -18.62
N LEU A 159 17.50 -22.31 -19.25
CA LEU A 159 16.20 -21.66 -19.47
C LEU A 159 15.83 -21.65 -20.96
N PRO A 160 14.77 -22.37 -21.38
CA PRO A 160 14.31 -22.35 -22.76
C PRO A 160 13.69 -20.99 -23.04
N GLY A 161 14.15 -20.20 -24.00
CA GLY A 161 13.69 -18.81 -24.00
C GLY A 161 12.32 -18.44 -24.56
N PRO A 162 11.42 -19.36 -24.98
CA PRO A 162 9.99 -19.10 -24.85
C PRO A 162 9.60 -18.73 -23.41
N PHE A 163 10.22 -19.35 -22.40
CA PHE A 163 10.05 -18.99 -21.00
C PHE A 163 10.54 -17.58 -20.69
N LEU A 164 11.71 -17.19 -21.22
CA LEU A 164 12.22 -15.82 -21.08
C LEU A 164 11.26 -14.79 -21.69
N THR A 165 10.75 -15.08 -22.89
CA THR A 165 9.74 -14.24 -23.57
C THR A 165 8.48 -14.09 -22.72
N PHE A 166 7.99 -15.20 -22.15
CA PHE A 166 6.85 -15.19 -21.24
C PHE A 166 7.10 -14.36 -19.98
N MET A 167 8.29 -14.44 -19.36
CA MET A 167 8.64 -13.62 -18.20
C MET A 167 8.64 -12.13 -18.53
N TRP A 168 9.23 -11.72 -19.65
CA TRP A 168 9.23 -10.32 -20.10
C TRP A 168 7.80 -9.83 -20.38
N ALA A 169 6.99 -10.62 -21.09
CA ALA A 169 5.60 -10.29 -21.34
C ALA A 169 4.79 -10.17 -20.03
N GLY A 170 5.00 -11.09 -19.08
CA GLY A 170 4.35 -11.07 -17.77
C GLY A 170 4.73 -9.85 -16.94
N MET A 171 6.03 -9.48 -16.91
CA MET A 171 6.50 -8.27 -16.24
C MET A 171 5.88 -7.01 -16.84
N MET A 172 5.91 -6.87 -18.17
CA MET A 172 5.30 -5.72 -18.86
C MET A 172 3.79 -5.63 -18.59
N THR A 173 3.09 -6.77 -18.63
CA THR A 173 1.65 -6.84 -18.32
C THR A 173 1.38 -6.39 -16.88
N THR A 174 2.19 -6.84 -15.93
CA THR A 174 2.08 -6.46 -14.52
C THR A 174 2.27 -4.96 -14.34
N HIS A 175 3.30 -4.37 -14.95
CA HIS A 175 3.56 -2.93 -14.91
C HIS A 175 2.42 -2.10 -15.51
N VAL A 176 1.79 -2.56 -16.60
CA VAL A 176 0.62 -1.90 -17.18
C VAL A 176 -0.56 -1.93 -16.22
N VAL A 177 -0.85 -3.07 -15.60
CA VAL A 177 -1.94 -3.20 -14.62
C VAL A 177 -1.69 -2.29 -13.40
N GLU A 178 -0.46 -2.28 -12.89
CA GLU A 178 -0.06 -1.39 -11.80
C GLU A 178 -0.20 0.09 -12.17
N ALA A 179 0.24 0.48 -13.37
CA ALA A 179 0.13 1.85 -13.86
C ALA A 179 -1.33 2.31 -14.03
N LEU A 180 -2.21 1.42 -14.50
CA LEU A 180 -3.66 1.69 -14.56
C LEU A 180 -4.26 1.87 -13.16
N TRP A 181 -3.82 1.07 -12.19
CA TRP A 181 -4.24 1.23 -10.81
C TRP A 181 -3.74 2.56 -10.23
N VAL A 182 -2.47 2.91 -10.45
CA VAL A 182 -1.89 4.20 -10.05
C VAL A 182 -2.62 5.36 -10.71
N TRP A 183 -3.00 5.27 -11.98
CA TRP A 183 -3.81 6.29 -12.65
C TRP A 183 -5.16 6.50 -11.93
N SER A 184 -5.82 5.42 -11.50
CA SER A 184 -7.06 5.52 -10.74
C SER A 184 -6.88 6.19 -9.36
N LEU A 185 -5.74 5.96 -8.69
CA LEU A 185 -5.39 6.63 -7.42
C LEU A 185 -5.01 8.09 -7.64
N ALA A 186 -4.17 8.37 -8.63
CA ALA A 186 -3.70 9.70 -8.96
C ALA A 186 -4.86 10.63 -9.35
N ARG A 187 -5.87 10.13 -10.06
CA ARG A 187 -7.09 10.91 -10.34
C ARG A 187 -7.82 11.40 -9.08
N LYS A 188 -7.66 10.72 -7.95
CA LYS A 188 -8.30 11.09 -6.67
C LYS A 188 -7.40 11.93 -5.78
N HIS A 189 -6.07 11.77 -5.87
CA HIS A 189 -5.13 12.29 -4.88
C HIS A 189 -4.00 13.16 -5.46
N ALA A 190 -3.81 13.22 -6.77
CA ALA A 190 -2.82 14.11 -7.38
C ALA A 190 -3.37 15.53 -7.46
N GLY A 191 -2.61 16.51 -6.98
CA GLY A 191 -3.00 17.93 -7.04
C GLY A 191 -2.88 18.55 -8.41
N ASN A 192 -2.12 17.94 -9.30
CA ASN A 192 -1.98 18.37 -10.68
C ASN A 192 -1.69 17.17 -11.59
N PHE A 193 -1.89 17.38 -12.90
CA PHE A 193 -1.68 16.37 -13.92
C PHE A 193 -0.22 15.88 -13.94
N THR A 194 0.76 16.77 -13.77
CA THR A 194 2.19 16.44 -13.82
C THR A 194 2.60 15.41 -12.76
N VAL A 195 2.14 15.58 -11.51
CA VAL A 195 2.38 14.64 -10.41
C VAL A 195 1.72 13.30 -10.71
N GLY A 196 0.47 13.32 -11.18
CA GLY A 196 -0.24 12.10 -11.55
C GLY A 196 0.44 11.33 -12.69
N ALA A 197 0.83 12.03 -13.75
CA ALA A 197 1.56 11.47 -14.88
C ALA A 197 2.93 10.93 -14.46
N GLY A 198 3.66 11.67 -13.61
CA GLY A 198 4.95 11.24 -13.06
C GLY A 198 4.85 9.92 -12.29
N TYR A 199 3.80 9.76 -11.48
CA TYR A 199 3.54 8.49 -10.78
C TYR A 199 3.17 7.36 -11.72
N VAL A 200 2.32 7.59 -12.73
CA VAL A 200 1.94 6.56 -13.70
C VAL A 200 3.13 6.11 -14.54
N LEU A 201 3.90 7.06 -15.08
CA LEU A 201 5.10 6.76 -15.86
C LEU A 201 6.17 6.10 -15.00
N GLY A 202 6.34 6.57 -13.76
CA GLY A 202 7.24 5.95 -12.79
C GLY A 202 6.86 4.51 -12.46
N THR A 203 5.57 4.22 -12.26
CA THR A 203 5.09 2.85 -12.04
C THR A 203 5.21 1.99 -13.30
N LEU A 204 4.96 2.55 -14.49
CA LEU A 204 5.17 1.79 -15.73
C LEU A 204 6.65 1.39 -15.92
N ALA A 205 7.57 2.28 -15.55
CA ALA A 205 9.01 2.02 -15.65
C ALA A 205 9.55 1.13 -14.52
N PHE A 206 9.10 1.34 -13.28
CA PHE A 206 9.74 0.79 -12.09
C PHE A 206 8.85 -0.13 -11.25
N GLY A 207 7.56 -0.17 -11.52
CA GLY A 207 6.58 -1.08 -10.91
C GLY A 207 6.21 -0.76 -9.46
N VAL A 208 6.06 -1.83 -8.67
CA VAL A 208 5.64 -1.86 -7.26
C VAL A 208 6.27 -0.79 -6.35
N PRO A 209 7.58 -0.48 -6.41
CA PRO A 209 8.19 0.47 -5.47
C PRO A 209 7.59 1.87 -5.54
N VAL A 210 7.28 2.33 -6.75
CA VAL A 210 6.64 3.64 -6.98
C VAL A 210 5.18 3.63 -6.50
N LEU A 211 4.47 2.51 -6.73
CA LEU A 211 3.11 2.31 -6.23
C LEU A 211 3.05 2.27 -4.69
N GLN A 212 3.97 1.56 -4.05
CA GLN A 212 4.05 1.47 -2.59
C GLN A 212 4.37 2.84 -1.97
N ASP A 213 5.30 3.59 -2.57
CA ASP A 213 5.59 4.96 -2.13
C ASP A 213 4.36 5.86 -2.24
N LEU A 214 3.68 5.86 -3.38
CA LEU A 214 2.46 6.65 -3.57
C LEU A 214 1.41 6.33 -2.49
N ARG A 215 1.14 5.04 -2.24
CA ARG A 215 0.18 4.62 -1.21
C ARG A 215 0.60 5.09 0.18
N ARG A 216 1.88 4.95 0.52
CA ARG A 216 2.43 5.42 1.80
C ARG A 216 2.27 6.93 1.96
N ARG A 217 2.54 7.71 0.92
CA ARG A 217 2.41 9.18 0.94
C ARG A 217 0.95 9.63 1.06
N ILE A 218 0.03 8.98 0.35
CA ILE A 218 -1.41 9.21 0.51
C ILE A 218 -1.81 8.96 1.97
N GLN A 219 -1.39 7.83 2.55
CA GLN A 219 -1.69 7.50 3.93
C GLN A 219 -1.09 8.50 4.93
N ALA A 220 0.17 8.91 4.73
CA ALA A 220 0.80 9.92 5.57
C ALA A 220 0.06 11.27 5.51
N ALA A 221 -0.30 11.72 4.31
CA ALA A 221 -1.06 12.96 4.12
C ALA A 221 -2.47 12.89 4.75
N ARG A 222 -3.13 11.72 4.69
CA ARG A 222 -4.38 11.47 5.42
C ARG A 222 -4.21 11.69 6.92
N ILE A 223 -3.23 11.02 7.51
CA ILE A 223 -2.98 11.09 8.95
C ILE A 223 -2.63 12.53 9.37
N GLU A 224 -1.78 13.21 8.60
CA GLU A 224 -1.42 14.60 8.87
C GLU A 224 -2.63 15.55 8.83
N SER A 225 -3.54 15.36 7.86
CA SER A 225 -4.74 16.19 7.74
C SER A 225 -5.66 16.10 8.97
N VAL A 226 -5.74 14.92 9.58
CA VAL A 226 -6.51 14.69 10.81
C VAL A 226 -5.85 15.33 12.02
N MET A 227 -4.52 15.22 12.12
CA MET A 227 -3.78 15.77 13.25
C MET A 227 -3.87 17.30 13.33
N LYS A 228 -4.06 17.98 12.19
CA LYS A 228 -4.21 19.44 12.13
C LYS A 228 -5.58 19.97 12.58
N ILE A 229 -6.58 19.10 12.73
CA ILE A 229 -7.96 19.49 13.08
C ILE A 229 -8.21 19.39 14.59
N GLN A 230 -7.27 18.82 15.36
CA GLN A 230 -7.30 18.77 16.82
C GLN A 230 -6.55 19.96 17.43
#